data_AF-A0A3D3PLG6-F1
#
_entry.id   AF-A0A3D3PLG6-F1
#
_cell.length_a   1.000
_cell.length_b   1.000
_cell.length_c   1.000
_cell.angle_alpha   90.00
_cell.angle_beta   90.00
_cell.angle_gamma   90.00
#
_symmetry.space_group_name_H-M   'P 1'
#
loop_
_entity.id
_entity.type
_entity.pdbx_description
1 polymer ?
#
loop_
_entity_poly.entity_id
_entity_poly.type
_entity_poly.pdbx_seq_one_letter_code
_entity_poly.pdbx_strand_id
1 'polypeptide(L)'
;MNLNFDMTLAQLYVRDGLLALDGHFLQALEAAAPPLKLQLQQARSQPEALTPLQESQLLLTLGPYLEGFVARLFRIETQVSDLSQRHHALAPLYAIKRKFVQRTAAKKINAEQAESIDGAALQLRLRDWFGGQFDELVFATQVQAWLEDETGNAEKIDVALHYAAWALHTEAGKAAHRGGILFRLPHAVDDMHLVPGA
;
A
#
# COMPACT_ATOMS: atom_id res chain seq x y z
N MET A 1 29.69 11.65 -10.37
CA MET A 1 28.90 10.80 -9.45
C MET A 1 29.30 9.36 -9.70
N ASN A 2 29.81 8.68 -8.67
CA ASN A 2 30.16 7.25 -8.75
C ASN A 2 28.91 6.43 -8.42
N LEU A 3 28.64 5.43 -9.25
CA LEU A 3 27.55 4.50 -9.08
C LEU A 3 28.08 3.23 -8.37
N ASN A 4 27.20 2.25 -8.17
CA ASN A 4 27.64 0.90 -7.84
C ASN A 4 28.28 0.21 -9.06
N PHE A 5 28.89 -0.97 -8.87
CA PHE A 5 29.58 -1.74 -9.92
C PHE A 5 30.76 -0.99 -10.58
N ASP A 6 31.42 -0.10 -9.84
CA ASP A 6 32.53 0.74 -10.31
C ASP A 6 32.21 1.56 -11.58
N MET A 7 30.93 1.86 -11.79
CA MET A 7 30.45 2.67 -12.91
C MET A 7 30.38 4.16 -12.58
N THR A 8 30.41 4.97 -13.62
CA THR A 8 30.22 6.43 -13.57
C THR A 8 28.93 6.82 -14.27
N LEU A 9 28.35 7.97 -13.87
CA LEU A 9 27.15 8.49 -14.51
C LEU A 9 27.33 8.72 -16.03
N ALA A 10 28.51 9.16 -16.47
CA ALA A 10 28.80 9.40 -17.89
C ALA A 10 28.68 8.14 -18.74
N GLN A 11 28.99 6.96 -18.18
CA GLN A 11 28.86 5.68 -18.87
C GLN A 11 27.40 5.33 -19.19
N LEU A 12 26.42 5.86 -18.45
CA LEU A 12 25.00 5.62 -18.74
C LEU A 12 24.52 6.31 -20.02
N TYR A 13 25.27 7.27 -20.56
CA TYR A 13 24.92 8.04 -21.76
C TYR A 13 25.62 7.52 -23.02
N VAL A 14 26.42 6.46 -22.92
CA VAL A 14 27.16 5.87 -24.04
C VAL A 14 26.90 4.38 -24.16
N ARG A 15 26.92 3.88 -25.40
CA ARG A 15 26.61 2.48 -25.71
C ARG A 15 27.45 1.48 -24.91
N ASP A 16 28.77 1.69 -24.85
CA ASP A 16 29.69 0.75 -24.19
C ASP A 16 29.40 0.65 -22.69
N GLY A 17 29.02 1.76 -22.06
CA GLY A 17 28.62 1.76 -20.66
C GLY A 17 27.28 1.07 -20.43
N LEU A 18 26.32 1.20 -21.36
CA LEU A 18 25.06 0.45 -21.30
C LEU A 18 25.27 -1.06 -21.48
N LEU A 19 26.20 -1.48 -22.33
CA LEU A 19 26.57 -2.89 -22.48
C LEU A 19 27.23 -3.45 -21.20
N ALA A 20 28.10 -2.67 -20.56
CA ALA A 20 28.68 -3.04 -19.27
C ALA A 20 27.61 -3.16 -18.19
N LEU A 21 26.67 -2.21 -18.12
CA LEU A 21 25.55 -2.24 -17.19
C LEU A 21 24.66 -3.48 -17.40
N ASP A 22 24.36 -3.80 -18.65
CA ASP A 22 23.60 -5.00 -19.01
C ASP A 22 24.32 -6.28 -18.55
N GLY A 23 25.64 -6.34 -18.69
CA GLY A 23 26.46 -7.43 -18.15
C GLY A 23 26.30 -7.59 -16.63
N HIS A 24 26.37 -6.49 -15.88
CA HIS A 24 26.13 -6.51 -14.42
C HIS A 24 24.69 -6.93 -14.09
N PHE A 25 23.70 -6.49 -14.85
CA PHE A 25 22.32 -6.91 -14.68
C PHE A 25 22.14 -8.42 -14.92
N LEU A 26 22.68 -8.95 -16.01
CA LEU A 26 22.62 -10.38 -16.33
C LEU A 26 23.34 -11.24 -15.28
N GLN A 27 24.44 -10.74 -14.69
CA GLN A 27 25.12 -11.43 -13.59
C GLN A 27 24.27 -11.44 -12.32
N ALA A 28 23.62 -10.32 -11.98
CA ALA A 28 22.69 -10.26 -10.85
C ALA A 28 21.47 -11.17 -11.08
N LEU A 29 20.96 -11.23 -12.31
CA LEU A 29 19.83 -12.08 -12.69
C LEU A 29 20.20 -13.57 -12.67
N GLU A 30 21.41 -13.94 -13.09
CA GLU A 30 21.93 -15.31 -12.93
C GLU A 30 21.91 -15.73 -11.46
N ALA A 31 22.39 -14.88 -10.55
CA ALA A 31 22.47 -15.21 -9.13
C ALA A 31 21.09 -15.39 -8.48
N ALA A 32 20.07 -14.65 -8.93
CA ALA A 32 18.74 -14.65 -8.33
C ALA A 32 17.73 -15.57 -9.03
N ALA A 33 17.77 -15.65 -10.36
CA ALA A 33 16.84 -16.39 -11.19
C ALA A 33 17.49 -16.84 -12.51
N PRO A 34 18.35 -17.88 -12.51
CA PRO A 34 19.02 -18.39 -13.70
C PRO A 34 18.10 -18.66 -14.91
N PRO A 35 16.91 -19.30 -14.72
CA PRO A 35 15.99 -19.54 -15.84
C PRO A 35 15.52 -18.25 -16.52
N LEU A 36 15.33 -17.18 -15.74
CA LEU A 36 14.82 -15.90 -16.25
C LEU A 36 15.88 -15.16 -17.07
N LYS A 37 17.16 -15.30 -16.73
CA LYS A 37 18.26 -14.81 -17.57
C LYS A 37 18.27 -15.49 -18.93
N LEU A 38 18.13 -16.82 -18.97
CA LEU A 38 18.08 -17.56 -20.24
C LEU A 38 16.91 -17.11 -21.10
N GLN A 39 15.72 -16.93 -20.50
CA GLN A 39 14.55 -16.40 -21.19
C GLN A 39 14.80 -15.00 -21.76
N LEU A 40 15.42 -14.10 -20.99
CA LEU A 40 15.77 -12.75 -21.45
C LEU A 40 16.78 -12.79 -22.60
N GLN A 41 17.81 -13.64 -22.52
CA GLN A 41 18.81 -13.78 -23.58
C GLN A 41 18.20 -14.34 -24.87
N GLN A 42 17.35 -15.35 -24.74
CA GLN A 42 16.61 -15.92 -25.88
C GLN A 42 15.70 -14.87 -26.51
N ALA A 43 14.92 -14.15 -25.70
CA ALA A 43 14.06 -13.05 -26.14
C ALA A 43 14.81 -11.99 -26.93
N ARG A 44 16.03 -11.62 -26.49
CA ARG A 44 16.87 -10.64 -27.19
C ARG A 44 17.46 -11.18 -28.50
N SER A 45 17.75 -12.49 -28.56
CA SER A 45 18.32 -13.11 -29.75
C SER A 45 17.29 -13.38 -30.85
N GLN A 46 16.02 -13.59 -30.49
CA GLN A 46 14.91 -13.87 -31.39
C GLN A 46 13.64 -13.10 -30.95
N PRO A 47 13.63 -11.76 -31.05
CA PRO A 47 12.48 -10.96 -30.59
C PRO A 47 11.17 -11.32 -31.28
N GLU A 48 11.23 -11.67 -32.57
CA GLU A 48 10.09 -12.05 -33.40
C GLU A 48 9.43 -13.37 -33.00
N ALA A 49 10.10 -14.19 -32.18
CA ALA A 49 9.54 -15.44 -31.68
C ALA A 49 8.54 -15.24 -30.53
N LEU A 50 8.51 -14.04 -29.93
CA LEU A 50 7.60 -13.69 -28.84
C LEU A 50 6.32 -13.07 -29.39
N THR A 51 5.18 -13.57 -28.92
CA THR A 51 3.92 -12.85 -29.04
C THR A 51 3.91 -11.63 -28.10
N PRO A 52 3.11 -10.58 -28.39
CA PRO A 52 3.00 -9.42 -27.50
C PRO A 52 2.62 -9.77 -26.05
N LEU A 53 1.81 -10.82 -25.86
CA LEU A 53 1.44 -11.31 -24.52
C LEU A 53 2.65 -11.92 -23.78
N GLN A 54 3.45 -12.73 -24.47
CA GLN A 54 4.64 -13.36 -23.88
C GLN A 54 5.71 -12.32 -23.54
N GLU A 55 5.91 -11.32 -24.40
CA GLU A 55 6.80 -10.20 -24.12
C GLU A 55 6.36 -9.44 -22.86
N SER A 56 5.08 -9.05 -22.80
CA SER A 56 4.52 -8.38 -21.62
C SER A 56 4.69 -9.19 -20.34
N GLN A 57 4.41 -10.51 -20.39
CA GLN A 57 4.59 -11.40 -19.25
C GLN A 57 6.05 -11.49 -18.80
N LEU A 58 6.99 -11.54 -19.75
CA LEU A 58 8.42 -11.54 -19.47
C LEU A 58 8.86 -10.23 -18.80
N LEU A 59 8.41 -9.08 -19.31
CA LEU A 59 8.70 -7.76 -18.71
C LEU A 59 8.16 -7.65 -17.28
N LEU A 60 6.92 -8.09 -17.05
CA LEU A 60 6.32 -8.11 -15.71
C LEU A 60 7.11 -9.01 -14.75
N THR A 61 7.59 -10.16 -15.24
CA THR A 61 8.39 -11.10 -14.44
C THR A 61 9.78 -10.54 -14.13
N LEU A 62 10.38 -9.76 -15.05
CA LEU A 62 11.66 -9.09 -14.88
C LEU A 62 11.58 -7.85 -13.97
N GLY A 63 10.42 -7.19 -13.90
CA GLY A 63 10.19 -5.94 -13.18
C GLY A 63 10.82 -5.89 -11.78
N PRO A 64 10.50 -6.83 -10.87
CA PRO A 64 11.05 -6.83 -9.51
C PRO A 64 12.58 -6.92 -9.45
N TYR A 65 13.19 -7.68 -10.37
CA TYR A 65 14.65 -7.82 -10.44
C TYR A 65 15.31 -6.55 -10.97
N LEU A 66 14.68 -5.92 -11.97
CA LEU A 66 15.15 -4.65 -12.54
C LEU A 66 15.04 -3.51 -11.52
N GLU A 67 13.91 -3.39 -10.83
CA GLU A 67 13.70 -2.38 -9.78
C GLU A 67 14.76 -2.49 -8.68
N GLY A 68 14.99 -3.69 -8.15
CA GLY A 68 16.03 -3.94 -7.16
C GLY A 68 17.44 -3.67 -7.70
N PHE A 69 17.71 -3.98 -8.97
CA PHE A 69 18.99 -3.68 -9.59
C PHE A 69 19.23 -2.18 -9.78
N VAL A 70 18.22 -1.42 -10.21
CA VAL A 70 18.30 0.05 -10.35
C VAL A 70 18.53 0.69 -8.98
N ALA A 71 17.84 0.23 -7.93
CA ALA A 71 18.08 0.72 -6.57
C ALA A 71 19.54 0.48 -6.15
N ARG A 72 20.10 -0.70 -6.42
CA ARG A 72 21.51 -1.03 -6.18
C ARG A 72 22.48 -0.19 -6.99
N LEU A 73 22.18 0.07 -8.28
CA LEU A 73 23.02 0.88 -9.16
C LEU A 73 23.24 2.29 -8.59
N PHE A 74 22.17 2.90 -8.08
CA PHE A 74 22.21 4.26 -7.52
C PHE A 74 22.50 4.31 -6.02
N ARG A 75 22.66 3.16 -5.34
CA ARG A 75 22.91 3.06 -3.89
C ARG A 75 21.77 3.68 -3.06
N ILE A 76 20.53 3.42 -3.46
CA ILE A 76 19.31 3.96 -2.85
C ILE A 76 18.39 2.87 -2.27
N GLU A 77 18.92 1.68 -2.00
CA GLU A 77 18.15 0.52 -1.55
C GLU A 77 17.40 0.79 -0.25
N THR A 78 18.04 1.47 0.71
CA THR A 78 17.43 1.85 1.99
C THR A 78 16.25 2.80 1.76
N GLN A 79 16.42 3.82 0.92
CA GLN A 79 15.38 4.80 0.61
C GLN A 79 14.19 4.16 -0.11
N VAL A 80 14.45 3.24 -1.04
CA VAL A 80 13.39 2.47 -1.72
C VAL A 80 12.66 1.57 -0.72
N SER A 81 13.39 0.89 0.16
CA SER A 81 12.80 0.05 1.21
C SER A 81 11.94 0.86 2.18
N ASP A 82 12.45 1.99 2.67
CA ASP A 82 11.72 2.88 3.58
C ASP A 82 10.43 3.41 2.95
N LEU A 83 10.48 3.80 1.66
CA LEU A 83 9.30 4.27 0.95
C LEU A 83 8.26 3.15 0.77
N SER A 84 8.70 1.96 0.39
CA SER A 84 7.84 0.78 0.28
C SER A 84 7.22 0.41 1.62
N GLN A 85 8.00 0.43 2.70
CA GLN A 85 7.53 0.17 4.06
C GLN A 85 6.48 1.19 4.50
N ARG A 86 6.68 2.49 4.22
CA ARG A 86 5.66 3.51 4.52
C ARG A 86 4.36 3.24 3.78
N HIS A 87 4.42 2.80 2.53
CA HIS A 87 3.23 2.44 1.78
C HIS A 87 2.53 1.21 2.37
N HIS A 88 3.29 0.16 2.71
CA HIS A 88 2.75 -1.03 3.37
C HIS A 88 2.18 -0.75 4.76
N ALA A 89 2.79 0.19 5.50
CA ALA A 89 2.28 0.63 6.79
C ALA A 89 0.87 1.23 6.67
N LEU A 90 0.47 1.77 5.51
CA LEU A 90 -0.89 2.28 5.30
C LEU A 90 -1.90 1.21 4.85
N ALA A 91 -1.46 -0.03 4.55
CA ALA A 91 -2.36 -1.10 4.11
C ALA A 91 -3.52 -1.40 5.09
N PRO A 92 -3.31 -1.37 6.43
CA PRO A 92 -4.40 -1.54 7.40
C PRO A 92 -5.53 -0.53 7.20
N LEU A 93 -5.22 0.73 6.88
CA LEU A 93 -6.24 1.78 6.67
C LEU A 93 -7.24 1.38 5.59
N TYR A 94 -6.75 0.91 4.44
CA TYR A 94 -7.61 0.53 3.32
C TYR A 94 -8.40 -0.75 3.62
N ALA A 95 -7.77 -1.73 4.28
CA ALA A 95 -8.40 -2.97 4.67
C ALA A 95 -9.54 -2.73 5.68
N ILE A 96 -9.28 -1.99 6.76
CA ILE A 96 -10.24 -1.68 7.82
C ILE A 96 -11.32 -0.73 7.33
N LYS A 97 -10.98 0.30 6.55
CA LYS A 97 -11.99 1.17 5.92
C LYS A 97 -13.02 0.35 5.15
N ARG A 98 -12.58 -0.54 4.27
CA ARG A 98 -13.48 -1.30 3.39
C ARG A 98 -14.21 -2.41 4.13
N LYS A 99 -13.49 -3.26 4.87
CA LYS A 99 -14.07 -4.47 5.47
C LYS A 99 -14.79 -4.19 6.79
N PHE A 100 -14.22 -3.33 7.64
CA PHE A 100 -14.74 -3.09 8.98
C PHE A 100 -15.68 -1.89 9.03
N VAL A 101 -15.22 -0.71 8.61
CA VAL A 101 -16.01 0.53 8.72
C VAL A 101 -17.21 0.51 7.76
N GLN A 102 -16.96 0.36 6.46
CA GLN A 102 -18.00 0.47 5.44
C GLN A 102 -18.92 -0.75 5.36
N ARG A 103 -18.37 -1.96 5.50
CA ARG A 103 -19.15 -3.20 5.30
C ARG A 103 -19.74 -3.78 6.58
N THR A 104 -19.18 -3.46 7.74
CA THR A 104 -19.63 -4.03 9.03
C THR A 104 -20.27 -2.96 9.91
N ALA A 105 -19.53 -1.91 10.30
CA ALA A 105 -20.05 -0.88 11.21
C ALA A 105 -21.24 -0.13 10.59
N ALA A 106 -21.10 0.37 9.35
CA ALA A 106 -22.17 1.10 8.65
C ALA A 106 -23.44 0.26 8.37
N LYS A 107 -23.31 -1.08 8.37
CA LYS A 107 -24.46 -1.98 8.19
C LYS A 107 -25.11 -2.36 9.51
N LYS A 108 -24.33 -2.52 10.58
CA LYS A 108 -24.83 -2.95 11.89
C LYS A 108 -25.48 -1.82 12.68
N ILE A 109 -24.99 -0.59 12.50
CA ILE A 109 -25.45 0.59 13.23
C ILE A 109 -25.84 1.65 12.21
N ASN A 110 -27.11 2.05 12.22
CA ASN A 110 -27.61 3.10 11.34
C ASN A 110 -27.37 4.51 11.91
N ALA A 111 -27.71 5.55 11.15
CA ALA A 111 -27.48 6.93 11.57
C ALA A 111 -28.23 7.33 12.85
N GLU A 112 -29.48 6.88 13.03
CA GLU A 112 -30.28 7.19 14.22
C GLU A 112 -29.68 6.56 15.48
N GLN A 113 -29.23 5.31 15.39
CA GLN A 113 -28.54 4.63 16.49
C GLN A 113 -27.21 5.30 16.80
N ALA A 114 -26.47 5.73 15.76
CA ALA A 114 -25.19 6.38 15.91
C ALA A 114 -25.27 7.74 16.65
N GLU A 115 -26.38 8.48 16.55
CA GLU A 115 -26.57 9.72 17.29
C GLU A 115 -26.64 9.52 18.81
N SER A 116 -27.09 8.36 19.26
CA SER A 116 -27.14 8.01 20.69
C SER A 116 -25.79 7.58 21.26
N ILE A 117 -24.76 7.40 20.41
CA ILE A 117 -23.44 6.93 20.82
C ILE A 117 -22.61 8.10 21.34
N ASP A 118 -22.07 7.95 22.55
CA ASP A 118 -21.05 8.86 23.08
C ASP A 118 -19.67 8.54 22.48
N GLY A 119 -19.42 9.11 21.30
CA GLY A 119 -18.14 8.94 20.61
C GLY A 119 -16.92 9.43 21.38
N ALA A 120 -17.07 10.44 22.24
CA ALA A 120 -15.95 10.97 23.03
C ALA A 120 -15.52 9.98 24.13
N ALA A 121 -16.49 9.37 24.82
CA ALA A 121 -16.22 8.31 25.79
C ALA A 121 -15.58 7.08 25.13
N LEU A 122 -16.09 6.65 23.97
CA LEU A 122 -15.51 5.53 23.23
C LEU A 122 -14.09 5.86 22.73
N GLN A 123 -13.82 7.10 22.29
CA GLN A 123 -12.49 7.52 21.88
C GLN A 123 -11.48 7.44 23.02
N LEU A 124 -11.85 7.89 24.22
CA LEU A 124 -11.00 7.80 25.41
C LEU A 124 -10.65 6.33 25.72
N ARG A 125 -11.66 5.45 25.70
CA ARG A 125 -11.47 4.02 25.93
C ARG A 125 -10.54 3.38 24.89
N LEU A 126 -10.69 3.74 23.62
CA LEU A 126 -9.81 3.29 22.55
C LEU A 126 -8.38 3.81 22.75
N ARG A 127 -8.20 5.07 23.14
CA ARG A 127 -6.88 5.64 23.45
C ARG A 127 -6.16 4.88 24.56
N ASP A 128 -6.88 4.46 25.59
CA ASP A 128 -6.28 3.68 26.68
C ASP A 128 -5.71 2.35 26.17
N TRP A 129 -6.45 1.65 25.29
CA TRP A 129 -5.94 0.43 24.65
C TRP A 129 -4.83 0.68 23.63
N PHE A 130 -4.75 1.88 23.06
CA PHE A 130 -3.72 2.28 22.10
C PHE A 130 -2.44 2.80 22.76
N GLY A 131 -2.41 2.95 24.09
CA GLY A 131 -1.26 3.51 24.80
C GLY A 131 -1.20 5.04 24.81
N GLY A 132 -2.35 5.73 24.63
CA GLY A 132 -2.53 7.14 24.97
C GLY A 132 -2.84 8.09 23.81
N GLN A 133 -2.64 7.67 22.56
CA GLN A 133 -2.96 8.49 21.38
C GLN A 133 -3.98 7.81 20.47
N PHE A 134 -4.83 8.64 19.85
CA PHE A 134 -5.75 8.20 18.81
C PHE A 134 -5.23 8.72 17.47
N ASP A 135 -4.99 7.81 16.54
CA ASP A 135 -4.68 8.09 15.15
C ASP A 135 -5.41 7.04 14.29
N GLU A 136 -5.83 7.41 13.07
CA GLU A 136 -6.58 6.49 12.20
C GLU A 136 -5.77 5.25 11.83
N LEU A 137 -4.45 5.39 11.62
CA LEU A 137 -3.59 4.25 11.31
C LEU A 137 -3.44 3.36 12.55
N VAL A 138 -3.27 3.94 13.73
CA VAL A 138 -3.23 3.18 14.99
C VAL A 138 -4.53 2.41 15.19
N PHE A 139 -5.69 3.06 14.98
CA PHE A 139 -6.98 2.39 15.04
C PHE A 139 -7.05 1.23 14.05
N ALA A 140 -6.68 1.45 12.78
CA ALA A 140 -6.75 0.41 11.76
C ALA A 140 -5.82 -0.78 12.05
N THR A 141 -4.59 -0.51 12.47
CA THR A 141 -3.64 -1.58 12.83
C THR A 141 -4.12 -2.38 14.04
N GLN A 142 -4.64 -1.71 15.07
CA GLN A 142 -5.12 -2.39 16.28
C GLN A 142 -6.38 -3.21 16.03
N VAL A 143 -7.36 -2.65 15.31
CA VAL A 143 -8.56 -3.39 14.92
C VAL A 143 -8.20 -4.58 14.03
N GLN A 144 -7.25 -4.42 13.10
CA GLN A 144 -6.77 -5.54 12.29
C GLN A 144 -6.19 -6.66 13.16
N ALA A 145 -5.35 -6.34 14.15
CA ALA A 145 -4.79 -7.32 15.07
C ALA A 145 -5.87 -7.99 15.95
N TRP A 146 -6.86 -7.24 16.43
CA TRP A 146 -7.96 -7.81 17.23
C TRP A 146 -8.82 -8.78 16.44
N LEU A 147 -9.01 -8.53 15.13
CA LEU A 147 -9.75 -9.44 14.24
C LEU A 147 -9.03 -10.78 13.99
N GLU A 148 -7.74 -10.92 14.34
CA GLU A 148 -7.04 -12.21 14.26
C GLU A 148 -7.46 -13.17 15.39
N ASP A 149 -7.93 -12.63 16.53
CA ASP A 149 -8.57 -13.37 17.62
C ASP A 149 -9.84 -12.63 18.06
N GLU A 150 -10.91 -12.82 17.28
CA GLU A 150 -12.21 -12.18 17.54
C GLU A 150 -12.80 -12.58 18.89
N THR A 151 -12.56 -13.81 19.33
CA THR A 151 -13.09 -14.32 20.60
C THR A 151 -12.42 -13.67 21.81
N GLY A 152 -11.09 -13.54 21.80
CA GLY A 152 -10.34 -12.89 22.87
C GLY A 152 -10.48 -11.38 22.90
N ASN A 153 -10.88 -10.75 21.78
CA ASN A 153 -10.98 -9.29 21.65
C ASN A 153 -12.41 -8.78 21.39
N ALA A 154 -13.44 -9.59 21.65
CA ALA A 154 -14.84 -9.25 21.33
C ALA A 154 -15.26 -7.87 21.86
N GLU A 155 -14.92 -7.53 23.11
CA GLU A 155 -15.23 -6.23 23.69
C GLU A 155 -14.55 -5.06 22.96
N LYS A 156 -13.26 -5.23 22.60
CA LYS A 156 -12.50 -4.19 21.90
C LYS A 156 -13.03 -3.97 20.49
N ILE A 157 -13.39 -5.05 19.81
CA ILE A 157 -14.00 -5.03 18.48
C ILE A 157 -15.35 -4.34 18.54
N ASP A 158 -16.18 -4.64 19.54
CA ASP A 158 -17.51 -4.03 19.69
C ASP A 158 -17.41 -2.52 19.95
N VAL A 159 -16.51 -2.09 20.84
CA VAL A 159 -16.25 -0.67 21.09
C VAL A 159 -15.73 0.04 19.84
N ALA A 160 -14.80 -0.57 19.12
CA ALA A 160 -14.29 -0.03 17.85
C ALA A 160 -15.39 0.07 16.78
N LEU A 161 -16.32 -0.88 16.76
CA LEU A 161 -17.44 -0.91 15.83
C LEU A 161 -18.42 0.24 16.10
N HIS A 162 -18.80 0.45 17.37
CA HIS A 162 -19.66 1.56 17.77
C HIS A 162 -19.00 2.91 17.51
N TYR A 163 -17.70 3.05 17.81
CA TYR A 163 -16.95 4.25 17.49
C TYR A 163 -16.90 4.52 15.98
N ALA A 164 -16.63 3.48 15.18
CA ALA A 164 -16.57 3.61 13.72
C ALA A 164 -17.92 4.04 13.13
N ALA A 165 -19.04 3.51 13.64
CA ALA A 165 -20.37 3.92 13.20
C ALA A 165 -20.68 5.37 13.59
N TRP A 166 -20.37 5.78 14.83
CA TRP A 166 -20.50 7.17 15.27
C TRP A 166 -19.68 8.12 14.39
N ALA A 167 -18.41 7.79 14.15
CA ALA A 167 -17.48 8.57 13.35
C ALA A 167 -17.96 8.74 11.89
N LEU A 168 -18.65 7.73 11.35
CA LEU A 168 -19.12 7.69 9.97
C LEU A 168 -20.44 8.44 9.76
N HIS A 169 -21.38 8.32 10.70
CA HIS A 169 -22.75 8.80 10.52
C HIS A 169 -23.02 10.17 11.13
N THR A 170 -22.42 10.50 12.27
CA THR A 170 -22.74 11.74 13.00
C THR A 170 -21.93 12.93 12.49
N GLU A 171 -22.49 14.14 12.61
CA GLU A 171 -21.76 15.37 12.26
C GLU A 171 -20.55 15.61 13.16
N ALA A 172 -20.66 15.30 14.46
CA ALA A 172 -19.55 15.38 15.40
C ALA A 172 -18.40 14.42 15.01
N GLY A 173 -18.75 13.18 14.62
CA GLY A 173 -17.80 12.19 14.13
C GLY A 173 -17.10 12.61 12.83
N LYS A 174 -17.86 13.10 11.85
CA LYS A 174 -17.33 13.62 10.59
C LYS A 174 -16.42 14.83 10.79
N ALA A 175 -16.77 15.72 11.73
CA ALA A 175 -15.95 16.87 12.08
C ALA A 175 -14.63 16.43 12.74
N ALA A 176 -14.67 15.45 13.65
CA ALA A 176 -13.50 14.90 14.33
C ALA A 176 -12.50 14.26 13.35
N HIS A 177 -12.99 13.64 12.27
CA HIS A 177 -12.17 12.93 11.26
C HIS A 177 -12.15 13.62 9.90
N ARG A 178 -12.38 14.93 9.84
CA ARG A 178 -12.51 15.67 8.57
C ARG A 178 -11.30 15.51 7.65
N GLY A 179 -10.09 15.48 8.20
CA GLY A 179 -8.84 15.29 7.43
C GLY A 179 -8.49 13.82 7.14
N GLY A 180 -9.19 12.89 7.76
CA GLY A 180 -8.91 11.46 7.70
C GLY A 180 -9.54 10.77 6.49
N ILE A 181 -9.11 9.54 6.24
CA ILE A 181 -9.64 8.70 5.16
C ILE A 181 -10.49 7.55 5.68
N LEU A 182 -10.31 7.13 6.94
CA LEU A 182 -10.82 5.87 7.46
C LEU A 182 -12.34 5.88 7.61
N PHE A 183 -12.89 6.93 8.20
CA PHE A 183 -14.33 7.07 8.47
C PHE A 183 -15.07 7.82 7.38
N ARG A 184 -14.92 7.38 6.13
CA ARG A 184 -15.61 7.96 4.97
C ARG A 184 -16.39 6.92 4.18
N LEU A 185 -17.65 7.25 3.88
CA LEU A 185 -18.45 6.48 2.93
C LEU A 185 -17.90 6.65 1.50
N PRO A 186 -17.99 5.61 0.67
CA PRO A 186 -17.76 5.76 -0.76
C PRO A 186 -18.87 6.67 -1.31
N HIS A 187 -18.48 7.69 -2.08
CA HIS A 187 -19.44 8.46 -2.86
C HIS A 187 -19.63 7.75 -4.20
N ALA A 188 -20.84 7.80 -4.75
CA ALA A 188 -21.05 7.37 -6.13
C ALA A 188 -20.18 8.23 -7.04
N VAL A 189 -19.40 7.60 -7.90
CA VAL A 189 -18.70 8.30 -8.98
C VAL A 189 -19.77 8.64 -10.00
N ASP A 190 -20.03 9.93 -10.20
CA ASP A 190 -20.78 10.38 -11.36
C ASP A 190 -19.80 10.44 -12.54
N ASP A 191 -19.91 9.45 -13.43
CA ASP A 191 -19.05 9.33 -14.61
C ASP A 191 -19.16 10.56 -15.54
N MET A 192 -20.24 11.37 -15.41
CA MET A 192 -20.45 12.61 -16.15
C MET A 192 -19.95 13.86 -15.42
N HIS A 193 -19.48 13.75 -14.18
CA HIS A 193 -19.07 14.89 -13.36
C HIS A 193 -17.78 14.62 -12.56
N LEU A 194 -16.74 14.17 -13.27
CA LEU A 194 -15.43 13.81 -12.70
C LEU A 194 -14.59 14.97 -12.12
N VAL A 195 -15.10 16.21 -12.19
CA VAL A 195 -14.47 17.38 -11.56
C VAL A 195 -15.53 18.08 -10.70
N PRO A 196 -15.26 18.37 -9.41
CA PRO A 196 -16.12 19.22 -8.61
C PRO A 196 -16.18 20.60 -9.26
N GLY A 197 -17.39 21.06 -9.63
CA GLY A 197 -17.59 22.43 -10.08
C GLY A 197 -17.11 23.40 -9.01
N ALA A 198 -16.36 24.42 -9.43
CA ALA A 198 -15.88 25.51 -8.58
C ALA A 198 -17.05 26.35 -8.02
#